data_AF-A0AAJ2H357-F1
#
_entry.id   AF-A0AAJ2H357-F1
#
_cell.length_a   1.000
_cell.length_b   1.000
_cell.length_c   1.000
_cell.angle_alpha   90.00
_cell.angle_beta   90.00
_cell.angle_gamma   90.00
#
_symmetry.space_group_name_H-M   'P 1'
#
loop_
_entity.id
_entity.type
_entity.pdbx_description
1 polymer ?
#
loop_
_entity_poly.entity_id
_entity_poly.type
_entity_poly.pdbx_seq_one_letter_code
_entity_poly.pdbx_strand_id
1 'polypeptide(L)'
;MNHRANKPNPVTHQLWSLHNDASNTVSTQAIKTTLPLVALYCGSRAGHQPIYAEQSIALAKQLAQQRLGVVYGGASIGLMGQVADTVIQHGGEVVGVI
;
A
#
# COMPACT_ATOMS: atom_id res chain seq x y z
N MET A 1 -10.69 -37.18 52.29
CA MET A 1 -9.70 -36.74 53.28
C MET A 1 -8.52 -36.11 52.54
N ASN A 2 -8.11 -34.85 52.60
CA ASN A 2 -8.53 -33.65 53.33
C ASN A 2 -8.23 -32.44 52.44
N HIS A 3 -9.16 -31.48 52.41
CA HIS A 3 -9.03 -30.16 51.83
C HIS A 3 -7.88 -29.36 52.45
N ARG A 4 -7.12 -28.63 51.62
CA ARG A 4 -6.75 -27.23 51.88
C ARG A 4 -6.36 -26.54 50.57
N ALA A 5 -7.37 -25.94 49.96
CA ALA A 5 -7.26 -25.01 48.86
C ALA A 5 -6.43 -23.79 49.30
N ASN A 6 -5.27 -23.60 48.67
CA ASN A 6 -4.58 -22.32 48.70
C ASN A 6 -5.34 -21.40 47.74
N LYS A 7 -6.21 -20.53 48.28
CA LYS A 7 -6.86 -19.49 47.47
C LYS A 7 -5.76 -18.52 47.00
N PRO A 8 -5.60 -18.29 45.68
CA PRO A 8 -4.59 -17.36 45.19
C PRO A 8 -4.83 -15.95 45.77
N ASN A 9 -3.77 -15.34 46.28
CA ASN A 9 -3.76 -14.00 46.84
C ASN A 9 -4.16 -12.99 45.74
N PRO A 10 -5.13 -12.07 45.96
CA PRO A 10 -5.53 -11.08 44.96
C PRO A 10 -4.37 -10.24 44.39
N VAL A 11 -3.27 -10.09 45.15
CA VAL A 11 -2.09 -9.34 44.70
C VAL A 11 -1.28 -10.10 43.62
N THR A 12 -1.35 -11.44 43.58
CA THR A 12 -0.64 -12.25 42.57
C THR A 12 -1.28 -12.18 41.18
N HIS A 13 -2.57 -11.86 41.08
CA HIS A 13 -3.23 -11.59 39.79
C HIS A 13 -2.87 -10.21 39.23
N GLN A 14 -2.58 -9.23 40.08
CA GLN A 14 -2.26 -7.87 39.64
C GLN A 14 -0.84 -7.74 39.09
N LEU A 15 0.13 -8.53 39.57
CA LEU A 15 1.52 -8.48 39.10
C LEU A 15 1.75 -9.14 37.73
N TRP A 16 0.95 -10.15 37.36
CA TRP A 16 1.01 -10.76 36.02
C TRP A 16 0.40 -9.85 34.94
N SER A 17 -0.54 -8.98 35.32
CA SER A 17 -1.24 -8.11 34.37
C SER A 17 -0.46 -6.84 33.99
N LEU A 18 0.63 -6.50 34.69
CA LEU A 18 1.41 -5.28 34.47
C LEU A 18 2.60 -5.43 33.51
N HIS A 19 2.94 -6.64 33.06
CA HIS A 19 4.08 -6.89 32.17
C HIS A 19 3.70 -7.23 30.72
N ASN A 20 2.43 -7.10 30.33
CA ASN A 20 1.96 -7.40 28.97
C ASN A 20 1.30 -6.20 28.26
N ASP A 21 1.75 -4.98 28.58
CA ASP A 21 1.44 -3.78 27.79
C ASP A 21 2.71 -3.23 27.13
N ALA A 22 3.27 -4.02 26.22
CA ALA A 22 4.07 -3.48 25.14
C ALA A 22 3.19 -3.50 23.88
N SER A 23 2.28 -2.53 23.85
CA SER A 23 1.58 -2.07 22.66
C SER A 23 2.57 -1.88 21.49
N ASN A 24 2.68 -2.88 20.63
CA ASN A 24 3.23 -2.69 19.28
C ASN A 24 2.05 -2.62 18.30
N THR A 25 1.21 -1.61 18.50
CA THR A 25 0.23 -1.16 17.51
C THR A 25 1.00 -0.48 16.39
N VAL A 26 1.45 -1.28 15.42
CA VAL A 26 1.84 -0.74 14.12
C VAL A 26 0.59 -0.07 13.55
N SER A 27 0.55 1.26 13.62
CA SER A 27 -0.52 2.05 13.03
C SER A 27 -0.41 1.91 11.52
N THR A 28 -1.17 0.98 10.93
CA THR A 28 -1.32 0.86 9.48
C THR A 28 -2.20 2.03 9.03
N GLN A 29 -1.61 3.22 8.91
CA GLN A 29 -2.29 4.37 8.35
C GLN A 29 -2.63 4.03 6.89
N ALA A 30 -3.90 3.80 6.58
CA ALA A 30 -4.32 3.53 5.21
C ALA A 30 -3.99 4.75 4.34
N ILE A 31 -3.20 4.55 3.28
CA ILE A 31 -2.96 5.58 2.27
C ILE A 31 -4.32 5.98 1.70
N LYS A 32 -4.72 7.23 1.94
CA LYS A 32 -6.01 7.77 1.49
C LYS A 32 -5.76 8.53 0.19
N THR A 33 -6.15 7.95 -0.94
CA THR A 33 -6.16 8.64 -2.24
C THR A 33 -7.47 9.40 -2.43
N THR A 34 -7.43 10.48 -3.21
CA THR A 34 -8.61 11.29 -3.52
C THR A 34 -9.34 10.73 -4.75
N LEU A 35 -8.63 9.95 -5.57
CA LEU A 35 -9.17 9.31 -6.76
C LEU A 35 -9.25 7.78 -6.61
N PRO A 36 -10.24 7.14 -7.27
CA PRO A 36 -10.21 5.69 -7.47
C PRO A 36 -8.94 5.29 -8.24
N LEU A 37 -8.31 4.19 -7.83
CA LEU A 37 -7.04 3.73 -8.40
C LEU A 37 -7.24 2.51 -9.28
N VAL A 38 -6.54 2.49 -10.42
CA VAL A 38 -6.40 1.30 -11.27
C VAL A 38 -5.04 0.66 -11.02
N ALA A 39 -5.03 -0.64 -10.72
CA ALA A 39 -3.79 -1.39 -10.59
C ALA A 39 -3.17 -1.66 -11.96
N LEU A 40 -1.96 -1.19 -12.17
CA LEU A 40 -1.30 -1.19 -13.46
C LEU A 40 -0.05 -2.08 -13.43
N TYR A 41 -0.10 -3.13 -14.23
CA TYR A 41 0.99 -4.09 -14.42
C TYR A 41 1.58 -3.90 -15.82
N CYS A 42 2.80 -3.40 -15.87
CA CYS A 42 3.56 -3.28 -17.12
C CYS A 42 5.03 -3.67 -16.88
N GLY A 43 5.72 -4.01 -17.97
CA GLY A 43 7.12 -4.41 -17.88
C GLY A 43 8.02 -3.25 -17.45
N SER A 44 9.04 -3.56 -16.64
CA SER A 44 10.10 -2.60 -16.27
C SER A 44 10.99 -2.19 -17.45
N ARG A 45 10.80 -2.79 -18.63
CA ARG A 45 11.48 -2.46 -19.89
C ARG A 45 10.47 -1.84 -20.86
N ALA A 46 10.91 -0.88 -21.67
CA ALA A 46 10.09 -0.22 -22.70
C ALA A 46 9.54 -1.17 -23.79
N GLY A 47 10.09 -2.39 -23.89
CA GLY A 47 9.87 -3.27 -25.03
C GLY A 47 10.76 -2.88 -26.23
N HIS A 48 10.70 -3.68 -27.29
CA HIS A 48 11.48 -3.42 -28.52
C HIS A 48 10.73 -2.59 -29.55
N GLN A 49 9.40 -2.54 -29.46
CA GLN A 49 8.56 -1.82 -30.41
C GLN A 49 8.04 -0.53 -29.77
N PRO A 50 8.13 0.61 -30.46
CA PRO A 50 7.70 1.91 -29.91
C PRO A 50 6.21 1.94 -29.54
N ILE A 51 5.39 1.11 -30.20
CA ILE A 51 3.96 0.99 -29.94
C ILE A 51 3.64 0.69 -28.47
N TYR A 52 4.50 -0.01 -27.73
CA TYR A 52 4.25 -0.30 -26.32
C TYR A 52 4.31 0.96 -25.46
N ALA A 53 5.27 1.83 -25.71
CA ALA A 53 5.39 3.12 -25.03
C ALA A 53 4.22 4.04 -25.40
N GLU A 54 3.92 4.15 -26.69
CA GLU A 54 2.84 4.99 -27.21
C GLU A 54 1.48 4.60 -26.61
N GLN A 55 1.14 3.31 -26.61
CA GLN A 55 -0.12 2.83 -26.06
C GLN A 55 -0.17 2.97 -24.53
N SER A 56 0.95 2.79 -23.84
CA SER A 56 1.02 2.99 -22.38
C SER A 56 0.78 4.46 -22.00
N ILE A 57 1.37 5.40 -22.74
CA ILE A 57 1.14 6.84 -22.56
C ILE A 57 -0.31 7.21 -22.90
N ALA A 58 -0.85 6.70 -23.99
CA ALA A 58 -2.24 6.95 -24.38
C ALA A 58 -3.23 6.47 -23.31
N LEU A 59 -3.02 5.26 -22.77
CA LEU A 59 -3.80 4.72 -21.66
C LEU A 59 -3.70 5.60 -20.41
N ALA A 60 -2.48 5.93 -19.98
CA ALA A 60 -2.22 6.76 -18.81
C ALA A 60 -2.92 8.12 -18.89
N LYS A 61 -2.88 8.75 -20.06
CA LYS A 61 -3.59 10.00 -20.33
C LYS A 61 -5.10 9.85 -20.20
N GLN A 62 -5.69 8.79 -20.76
CA GLN A 62 -7.13 8.56 -20.64
C GLN A 62 -7.56 8.33 -19.19
N LEU A 63 -6.80 7.56 -18.40
CA LEU A 63 -7.07 7.33 -16.99
C LEU A 63 -7.10 8.66 -16.21
N ALA A 64 -6.06 9.48 -16.37
CA ALA A 64 -6.00 10.78 -15.69
C ALA A 64 -7.16 11.71 -16.10
N GLN A 65 -7.49 11.77 -17.40
CA GLN A 65 -8.62 12.56 -17.90
C GLN A 65 -9.98 12.10 -17.34
N GLN A 66 -10.12 10.80 -17.05
CA GLN A 66 -11.30 10.22 -16.42
C GLN A 66 -11.32 10.36 -14.90
N ARG A 67 -10.38 11.10 -14.31
CA ARG A 67 -10.19 11.22 -12.85
C ARG A 67 -9.95 9.87 -12.17
N LEU A 68 -9.14 9.03 -12.81
CA LEU A 68 -8.63 7.80 -12.22
C LEU A 68 -7.13 7.98 -11.92
N GLY A 69 -6.72 7.57 -10.73
CA GLY A 69 -5.31 7.41 -10.40
C GLY A 69 -4.81 6.01 -10.74
N VAL A 70 -3.51 5.78 -10.59
CA VAL A 70 -2.89 4.47 -10.82
C VAL A 70 -2.12 4.00 -9.59
N VAL A 71 -2.17 2.70 -9.33
CA VAL A 71 -1.28 2.02 -8.39
C VAL A 71 -0.41 1.02 -9.15
N TYR A 72 0.89 1.01 -8.89
CA TYR A 72 1.86 0.22 -9.65
C TYR A 72 3.04 -0.20 -8.77
N GLY A 73 3.90 -1.10 -9.26
CA GLY A 73 5.04 -1.65 -8.50
C GLY A 73 6.22 -0.69 -8.26
N GLY A 74 6.04 0.63 -8.41
CA GLY A 74 7.00 1.64 -7.97
C GLY A 74 8.28 1.81 -8.81
N ALA A 75 8.49 1.05 -9.88
CA ALA A 75 9.68 1.19 -10.71
C ALA A 75 9.70 2.52 -11.50
N SER A 76 10.79 3.28 -11.40
CA SER A 76 10.94 4.58 -12.09
C SER A 76 11.45 4.48 -13.54
N ILE A 77 11.58 3.26 -14.09
CA ILE A 77 12.17 3.02 -15.42
C ILE A 77 11.22 2.27 -16.36
N GLY A 78 11.47 2.37 -17.66
CA GLY A 78 10.69 1.68 -18.70
C GLY A 78 9.28 2.22 -18.85
N LEU A 79 8.31 1.33 -19.14
CA LEU A 79 6.91 1.71 -19.32
C LEU A 79 6.28 2.22 -18.03
N MET A 80 6.68 1.66 -16.87
CA MET A 80 6.17 2.05 -15.55
C MET A 80 6.45 3.54 -15.25
N GLY A 81 7.68 4.00 -15.52
CA GLY A 81 8.04 5.40 -15.36
C GLY A 81 7.24 6.32 -16.28
N GLN A 82 7.15 5.96 -17.58
CA GLN A 82 6.40 6.75 -18.56
C GLN A 82 4.92 6.89 -18.21
N VAL A 83 4.29 5.82 -17.71
CA VAL A 83 2.90 5.84 -17.25
C VAL A 83 2.74 6.75 -16.03
N ALA A 84 3.59 6.58 -15.01
CA ALA A 84 3.56 7.40 -13.81
C ALA A 84 3.70 8.90 -14.12
N ASP A 85 4.71 9.25 -14.92
CA ASP A 85 4.94 10.63 -15.36
C ASP A 85 3.75 11.19 -16.12
N THR A 86 3.18 10.41 -17.04
CA THR A 86 2.02 10.84 -17.84
C THR A 86 0.79 11.09 -16.97
N VAL A 87 0.51 10.22 -16.00
CA VAL A 87 -0.63 10.42 -15.08
C VAL A 87 -0.47 11.70 -14.27
N ILE A 88 0.72 11.94 -13.71
CA ILE A 88 1.03 13.14 -12.93
C ILE A 88 0.89 14.41 -13.79
N GLN A 89 1.46 14.40 -15.00
CA GLN A 89 1.37 15.53 -15.93
C GLN A 89 -0.06 15.92 -16.30
N HIS A 90 -0.99 14.96 -16.23
CA HIS A 90 -2.41 15.17 -16.53
C HIS A 90 -3.27 15.33 -15.26
N GLY A 91 -2.65 15.56 -14.10
CA GLY A 91 -3.33 15.84 -12.83
C GLY A 91 -3.96 14.63 -12.14
N GLY A 92 -3.57 13.41 -12.53
CA GLY A 92 -3.96 12.19 -11.84
C GLY A 92 -3.07 11.87 -10.64
N GLU A 93 -3.50 10.89 -9.83
CA GLU A 93 -2.76 10.41 -8.66
C GLU A 93 -1.97 9.14 -9.00
N VAL A 94 -0.77 8.99 -8.44
CA VAL A 94 0.08 7.80 -8.62
C VAL A 94 0.51 7.26 -7.27
N VAL A 95 0.35 5.95 -7.06
CA VAL A 95 0.81 5.23 -5.86
C VAL A 95 1.78 4.12 -6.26
N GLY A 96 3.04 4.24 -5.83
CA GLY A 96 4.03 3.18 -5.98
C GLY A 96 4.05 2.25 -4.78
N VAL A 97 4.07 0.94 -5.02
CA VAL A 97 4.24 -0.10 -3.98
C VAL A 97 5.58 -0.81 -4.21
N ILE A 98 6.46 -0.79 -3.22
CA ILE A 98 7.82 -1.36 -3.25
C ILE A 98 8.11 -2.19 -2.00
#